data_AF-A0A8J3CAB3-F1
#
_entry.id   AF-A0A8J3CAB3-F1
#
_cell.length_a   1.000
_cell.length_b   1.000
_cell.length_c   1.000
_cell.angle_alpha   90.00
_cell.angle_beta   90.00
_cell.angle_gamma   90.00
#
_symmetry.space_group_name_H-M   'P 1'
#
loop_
_entity.id
_entity.type
_entity.pdbx_description
1 polymer ?
#
loop_
_entity_poly.entity_id
_entity_poly.type
_entity_poly.pdbx_seq_one_letter_code
_entity_poly.pdbx_strand_id
1 'polypeptide(L)'
;MASGTAPDPDRPELAELWRLARQAVESERSAFRLEVPDAATAEALGAVLGRPLRHPGRVSLSLRVLRDRLARFDLDLDRVLRSVPGGAVAGAAGQDEGRRFVEQVLSAALAGEGFVGVPWAAAWIDTVARDGRVVPALFPALARRAAAILAALHLEPGSPPGRMLDRAELAASVAGSAHALDGDQLLARLVLQAAALAHGCPFPRSDAERAALWRRCGARGSTP
;
A
#
# COMPACT_ATOMS: atom_id res chain seq x y z
N MET A 1 10.59 28.36 28.28
CA MET A 1 10.98 28.13 26.89
C MET A 1 11.54 26.73 26.78
N ALA A 2 10.75 25.78 26.28
CA ALA A 2 11.24 24.49 25.86
C ALA A 2 11.08 24.47 24.35
N SER A 3 12.20 24.53 23.62
CA SER A 3 12.21 24.36 22.17
C SER A 3 11.78 22.92 21.90
N GLY A 4 10.48 22.70 21.74
CA GLY A 4 9.94 21.42 21.35
C GLY A 4 10.31 21.18 19.90
N THR A 5 11.34 20.37 19.67
CA THR A 5 11.63 19.81 18.36
C THR A 5 10.35 19.21 17.80
N ALA A 6 9.99 19.58 16.57
CA ALA A 6 8.83 19.00 15.91
C ALA A 6 8.97 17.46 15.92
N PRO A 7 7.92 16.71 16.30
CA PRO A 7 8.00 15.27 16.32
C PRO A 7 8.24 14.76 14.91
N ASP A 8 9.30 13.96 14.72
CA ASP A 8 9.54 13.27 13.47
C ASP A 8 8.47 12.18 13.28
N PRO A 9 7.55 12.33 12.30
CA PRO A 9 6.45 11.40 12.11
C PRO A 9 6.90 10.02 11.59
N ASP A 10 8.12 9.92 11.06
CA ASP A 10 8.66 8.70 10.46
C ASP A 10 9.32 7.77 11.51
N ARG A 11 9.33 8.16 12.78
CA ARG A 11 9.84 7.34 13.86
C ARG A 11 9.09 6.01 13.97
N PRO A 12 9.79 4.86 14.06
CA PRO A 12 9.16 3.56 14.15
C PRO A 12 8.28 3.41 15.41
N GLU A 13 8.63 4.11 16.50
CA GLU A 13 7.86 4.11 17.74
C GLU A 13 6.48 4.78 17.60
N LEU A 14 6.26 5.57 16.55
CA LEU A 14 4.98 6.23 16.25
C LEU A 14 4.11 5.45 15.25
N ALA A 15 4.60 4.34 14.70
CA ALA A 15 3.89 3.58 13.67
C ALA A 15 2.50 3.14 14.15
N GLU A 16 2.39 2.63 15.37
CA GLU A 16 1.13 2.15 15.95
C GLU A 16 0.16 3.31 16.26
N LEU A 17 0.67 4.48 16.66
CA LEU A 17 -0.13 5.69 16.83
C LEU A 17 -0.81 6.07 15.50
N TRP A 18 -0.03 6.16 14.42
CA TRP A 18 -0.55 6.56 13.11
C TRP A 18 -1.51 5.53 12.53
N ARG A 19 -1.24 4.24 12.74
CA ARG A 19 -2.16 3.16 12.34
C ARG A 19 -3.51 3.28 13.02
N LEU A 20 -3.53 3.44 14.34
CA LEU A 20 -4.76 3.56 15.11
C LEU A 20 -5.50 4.88 14.86
N ALA A 21 -4.77 5.98 14.65
CA ALA A 21 -5.35 7.25 14.24
C ALA A 21 -6.05 7.14 12.89
N ARG A 22 -5.42 6.50 11.90
CA ARG A 22 -6.04 6.22 10.59
C ARG A 22 -7.31 5.39 10.75
N GLN A 23 -7.24 4.28 11.48
CA GLN A 23 -8.39 3.42 11.72
C GLN A 23 -9.53 4.15 12.44
N ALA A 24 -9.22 5.08 13.35
CA ALA A 24 -10.22 5.90 14.02
C ALA A 24 -10.87 6.90 13.07
N VAL A 25 -10.10 7.56 12.19
CA VAL A 25 -10.63 8.46 11.16
C VAL A 25 -11.52 7.71 10.17
N GLU A 26 -11.05 6.58 9.64
CA GLU A 26 -11.80 5.75 8.68
C GLU A 26 -13.08 5.14 9.25
N SER A 27 -13.10 4.84 10.56
CA SER A 27 -14.28 4.32 11.26
C SER A 27 -15.12 5.41 11.93
N GLU A 28 -14.85 6.69 11.64
CA GLU A 28 -15.54 7.85 12.24
C GLU A 28 -15.54 7.87 13.79
N ARG A 29 -14.54 7.23 14.41
CA ARG A 29 -14.39 7.19 15.88
C ARG A 29 -13.66 8.42 16.37
N SER A 30 -14.13 9.00 17.48
CA SER A 30 -13.53 10.20 18.08
C SER A 30 -12.25 9.95 18.89
N ALA A 31 -11.96 8.69 19.24
CA ALA A 31 -10.83 8.30 20.07
C ALA A 31 -10.41 6.84 19.84
N PHE A 32 -9.19 6.49 20.25
CA PHE A 32 -8.63 5.14 20.24
C PHE A 32 -7.71 4.91 21.44
N ARG A 33 -7.45 3.64 21.77
CA ARG A 33 -6.51 3.24 22.83
C ARG A 33 -5.23 2.71 22.21
N LEU A 34 -4.09 3.09 22.79
CA LEU A 34 -2.75 2.73 22.35
C LEU A 34 -1.96 2.17 23.54
N GLU A 35 -1.21 1.08 23.30
CA GLU A 35 -0.26 0.53 24.27
C GLU A 35 1.07 1.30 24.24
N VAL A 36 1.70 1.42 25.40
CA VAL A 36 3.02 2.05 25.60
C VAL A 36 3.93 0.98 26.23
N PRO A 37 4.57 0.12 25.42
CA PRO A 37 5.29 -1.04 25.93
C PRO A 37 6.64 -0.68 26.58
N ASP A 38 7.32 0.34 26.08
CA ASP A 38 8.69 0.67 26.46
C ASP A 38 8.93 2.19 26.60
N ALA A 39 10.13 2.52 27.08
CA ALA A 39 10.57 3.91 27.30
C ALA A 39 10.65 4.72 26.00
N ALA A 40 11.13 4.09 24.92
CA ALA A 40 11.29 4.75 23.62
C ALA A 40 9.94 5.17 23.04
N THR A 41 8.92 4.30 23.17
CA THR A 41 7.55 4.59 22.78
C THR A 41 6.94 5.68 23.66
N ALA A 42 7.16 5.63 24.98
CA ALA A 42 6.67 6.67 25.88
C ALA A 42 7.27 8.05 25.58
N GLU A 43 8.56 8.10 25.23
CA GLU A 43 9.27 9.33 24.86
C GLU A 43 8.77 9.88 23.52
N ALA A 44 8.69 9.04 22.49
CA ALA A 44 8.22 9.45 21.16
C ALA A 44 6.77 9.95 21.20
N LEU A 45 5.88 9.19 21.84
CA LEU A 45 4.49 9.61 22.03
C LEU A 45 4.40 10.87 22.91
N GLY A 46 5.26 10.98 23.92
CA GLY A 46 5.30 12.13 24.80
C GLY A 46 5.70 13.42 24.09
N ALA A 47 6.61 13.32 23.11
CA ALA A 47 7.00 14.43 22.24
C ALA A 47 5.82 14.91 21.37
N VAL A 48 5.07 13.98 20.75
CA VAL A 48 3.88 14.30 19.95
C VAL A 48 2.77 14.92 20.82
N LEU A 49 2.50 14.32 21.98
CA LEU A 49 1.40 14.75 22.85
C LEU A 49 1.77 15.96 23.72
N GLY A 50 3.05 16.33 23.76
CA GLY A 50 3.59 17.38 24.62
C GLY A 50 3.39 17.11 26.11
N ARG A 51 3.44 15.85 26.53
CA ARG A 51 3.40 15.42 27.94
C ARG A 51 4.13 14.09 28.13
N PRO A 52 4.84 13.87 29.25
CA PRO A 52 5.46 12.58 29.52
C PRO A 52 4.40 11.48 29.70
N LEU A 53 4.67 10.30 29.15
CA LEU A 53 3.87 9.09 29.37
C LEU A 53 4.62 8.11 30.28
N ARG A 54 3.86 7.32 31.03
CA ARG A 54 4.42 6.20 31.81
C ARG A 54 4.47 4.95 30.94
N HIS A 55 5.53 4.16 31.10
CA HIS A 55 5.66 2.83 30.53
C HIS A 55 6.02 1.82 31.64
N PRO A 56 5.60 0.55 31.53
CA PRO A 56 4.59 0.06 30.58
C PRO A 56 3.19 0.59 30.92
N GLY A 57 2.31 0.78 29.94
CA GLY A 57 0.95 1.25 30.20
C GLY A 57 0.08 1.41 28.96
N ARG A 58 -1.15 1.89 29.15
CA ARG A 58 -2.10 2.15 28.07
C ARG A 58 -2.61 3.58 28.13
N VAL A 59 -2.73 4.22 26.98
CA VAL A 59 -3.24 5.59 26.86
C VAL A 59 -4.47 5.63 25.95
N SER A 60 -5.47 6.41 26.35
CA SER A 60 -6.61 6.76 25.48
C SER A 60 -6.33 8.12 24.83
N LEU A 61 -6.47 8.19 23.51
CA LEU A 61 -6.16 9.37 22.72
C LEU A 61 -7.38 9.77 21.89
N SER A 62 -7.75 11.04 21.99
CA SER A 62 -8.78 11.63 21.13
C SER A 62 -8.15 12.18 19.85
N LEU A 63 -8.82 11.96 18.71
CA LEU A 63 -8.40 12.54 17.43
C LEU A 63 -8.38 14.07 17.45
N ARG A 64 -9.31 14.69 18.20
CA ARG A 64 -9.33 16.14 18.39
C ARG A 64 -8.05 16.61 19.08
N VAL A 65 -7.69 15.96 20.19
CA VAL A 65 -6.46 16.30 20.93
C VAL A 65 -5.22 16.07 20.08
N LEU A 66 -5.19 15.00 19.28
CA LEU A 66 -4.08 14.73 18.38
C LEU A 66 -3.94 15.82 17.29
N ARG A 67 -5.04 16.23 16.66
CA ARG A 67 -5.09 17.35 15.69
C ARG A 67 -4.62 18.65 16.33
N ASP A 68 -5.14 18.98 17.51
CA ASP A 68 -4.78 20.19 18.25
C ASP A 68 -3.27 20.22 18.60
N ARG A 69 -2.64 19.05 18.79
CA ARG A 69 -1.21 18.95 19.07
C ARG A 69 -0.37 19.08 17.81
N LEU A 70 -0.75 18.41 16.72
CA LEU A 70 -0.08 18.52 15.43
C LEU A 70 -0.13 19.95 14.89
N ALA A 71 -1.27 20.64 15.06
CA ALA A 71 -1.44 22.02 14.62
C ALA A 71 -0.46 22.99 15.28
N ARG A 72 0.05 22.70 16.49
CA ARG A 72 1.09 23.51 17.15
C ARG A 72 2.45 23.44 16.48
N PHE A 73 2.64 22.46 15.61
CA PHE A 73 3.85 22.26 14.80
C PHE A 73 3.58 22.51 13.31
N ASP A 74 2.48 23.20 12.97
CA ASP A 74 2.01 23.43 11.60
C ASP A 74 1.79 22.13 10.79
N LEU A 75 1.49 21.03 11.51
CA LEU A 75 1.19 19.72 10.93
C LEU A 75 -0.32 19.47 10.93
N ASP A 76 -0.80 18.92 9.82
CA ASP A 76 -2.19 18.48 9.64
C ASP A 76 -2.26 16.95 9.75
N LEU A 77 -3.24 16.42 10.49
CA LEU A 77 -3.37 14.98 10.71
C LEU A 77 -3.58 14.23 9.39
N ASP A 78 -4.42 14.76 8.50
CA ASP A 78 -4.69 14.13 7.22
C ASP A 78 -3.45 14.16 6.31
N ARG A 79 -2.64 15.23 6.36
CA ARG A 79 -1.32 15.30 5.71
C ARG A 79 -0.33 14.29 6.29
N VAL A 80 -0.23 14.15 7.61
CA VAL A 80 0.65 13.18 8.28
C VAL A 80 0.25 11.74 7.94
N LEU A 81 -1.05 11.44 7.95
CA LEU A 81 -1.55 10.13 7.55
C LEU A 81 -1.35 9.85 6.05
N ARG A 82 -1.21 10.86 5.19
CA ARG A 82 -0.82 10.66 3.78
C ARG A 82 0.69 10.47 3.61
N SER A 83 1.51 11.13 4.44
CA SER A 83 2.97 11.05 4.34
C SER A 83 3.55 9.78 4.96
N VAL A 84 2.92 9.25 6.02
CA VAL A 84 3.31 7.99 6.66
C VAL A 84 2.72 6.81 5.86
N PRO A 85 3.53 6.03 5.14
CA PRO A 85 3.06 4.80 4.49
C PRO A 85 2.46 3.87 5.54
N GLY A 86 1.35 3.19 5.25
CA GLY A 86 0.59 2.33 6.17
C GLY A 86 1.50 1.55 7.13
N GLY A 87 1.57 2.05 8.38
CA GLY A 87 2.60 1.71 9.35
C GLY A 87 2.58 0.24 9.74
N ALA A 88 3.67 -0.45 9.43
CA ALA A 88 3.94 -1.80 9.87
C ALA A 88 4.56 -1.79 11.27
N VAL A 89 3.75 -2.04 12.31
CA VAL A 89 4.08 -2.97 13.41
C VAL A 89 2.76 -3.55 13.95
N ALA A 90 2.03 -4.27 13.11
CA ALA A 90 1.09 -5.25 13.67
C ALA A 90 1.94 -6.31 14.39
N GLY A 91 1.58 -6.72 15.61
CA GLY A 91 2.13 -7.95 16.19
C GLY A 91 1.85 -9.14 15.25
N ALA A 92 2.56 -10.26 15.42
CA ALA A 92 2.48 -11.43 14.52
C ALA A 92 1.04 -11.80 14.10
N ALA A 93 0.07 -11.74 15.02
CA ALA A 93 -1.34 -12.01 14.73
C ALA A 93 -2.00 -11.02 13.75
N GLY A 94 -1.70 -9.72 13.83
CA GLY A 94 -2.25 -8.73 12.90
C GLY A 94 -1.51 -8.69 11.55
N GLN A 95 -0.24 -9.10 11.52
CA GLN A 95 0.47 -9.35 10.25
C GLN A 95 -0.13 -10.56 9.54
N ASP A 96 -0.45 -11.62 10.30
CA ASP A 96 -1.11 -12.81 9.76
C ASP A 96 -2.51 -12.49 9.23
N GLU A 97 -3.30 -11.65 9.91
CA GLU A 97 -4.62 -11.22 9.41
C GLU A 97 -4.51 -10.37 8.14
N GLY A 98 -3.61 -9.39 8.10
CA GLY A 98 -3.37 -8.56 6.90
C GLY A 98 -2.87 -9.39 5.71
N ARG A 99 -1.95 -10.31 5.97
CA ARG A 99 -1.45 -11.27 5.00
C ARG A 99 -2.58 -12.15 4.45
N ARG A 100 -3.36 -12.77 5.33
CA ARG A 100 -4.52 -13.60 4.94
C ARG A 100 -5.54 -12.82 4.13
N PHE A 101 -5.80 -11.56 4.48
CA PHE A 101 -6.69 -10.69 3.72
C PHE A 101 -6.16 -10.46 2.31
N VAL A 102 -4.88 -10.11 2.15
CA VAL A 102 -4.26 -9.91 0.84
C VAL A 102 -4.30 -11.20 0.01
N GLU A 103 -3.92 -12.32 0.62
CA GLU A 103 -3.95 -13.65 0.00
C GLU A 103 -5.35 -14.00 -0.52
N GLN A 104 -6.39 -13.84 0.31
CA GLN A 104 -7.77 -14.14 -0.07
C GLN A 104 -8.26 -13.24 -1.21
N VAL A 105 -8.03 -11.93 -1.10
CA VAL A 105 -8.52 -10.95 -2.08
C VAL A 105 -7.86 -11.15 -3.44
N LEU A 106 -6.53 -11.34 -3.49
CA LEU A 106 -5.83 -11.57 -4.74
C LEU A 106 -6.16 -12.94 -5.34
N SER A 107 -6.25 -13.99 -4.51
CA SER A 107 -6.64 -15.33 -4.98
C SER A 107 -8.02 -15.32 -5.62
N ALA A 108 -8.99 -14.64 -5.00
CA ALA A 108 -10.35 -14.52 -5.54
C ALA A 108 -10.37 -13.73 -6.85
N ALA A 109 -9.64 -12.62 -6.93
CA ALA A 109 -9.55 -11.82 -8.15
C ALA A 109 -8.91 -12.60 -9.31
N LEU A 110 -7.80 -13.30 -9.05
CA LEU A 110 -7.11 -14.13 -10.04
C LEU A 110 -7.94 -15.33 -10.48
N ALA A 111 -8.67 -15.96 -9.55
CA ALA A 111 -9.57 -17.07 -9.88
C ALA A 111 -10.70 -16.64 -10.83
N GLY A 112 -11.24 -15.43 -10.65
CA GLY A 112 -12.25 -14.86 -11.55
C GLY A 112 -11.78 -14.68 -13.00
N GLU A 113 -10.46 -14.54 -13.20
CA GLU A 113 -9.83 -14.36 -14.51
C GLU A 113 -9.14 -15.64 -15.02
N GLY A 114 -9.30 -16.77 -14.34
CA GLY A 114 -8.76 -18.07 -14.78
C GLY A 114 -7.29 -18.34 -14.45
N PHE A 115 -6.66 -17.54 -13.59
CA PHE A 115 -5.25 -17.72 -13.19
C PHE A 115 -5.05 -18.74 -12.03
N VAL A 116 -5.98 -19.68 -11.88
CA VAL A 116 -5.90 -20.70 -10.82
C VAL A 116 -4.75 -21.67 -11.10
N GLY A 117 -3.88 -21.88 -10.11
CA GLY A 117 -2.78 -22.84 -10.20
C GLY A 117 -1.57 -22.38 -11.00
N VAL A 118 -1.53 -21.11 -11.44
CA VAL A 118 -0.40 -20.59 -12.20
C VAL A 118 0.76 -20.23 -11.26
N PRO A 119 2.00 -20.72 -11.48
CA PRO A 119 3.11 -20.56 -10.53
C PRO A 119 3.46 -19.10 -10.20
N TRP A 120 3.47 -18.22 -11.21
CA TRP A 120 3.78 -16.80 -10.99
C TRP A 120 2.72 -16.08 -10.16
N ALA A 121 1.46 -16.55 -10.20
CA ALA A 121 0.36 -15.94 -9.45
C ALA A 121 0.53 -16.15 -7.94
N ALA A 122 0.93 -17.36 -7.53
CA ALA A 122 1.24 -17.66 -6.13
C ALA A 122 2.44 -16.82 -5.62
N ALA A 123 3.51 -16.71 -6.42
CA ALA A 123 4.67 -15.89 -6.08
C ALA A 123 4.33 -14.39 -6.01
N TRP A 124 3.43 -13.93 -6.87
CA TRP A 124 2.96 -12.54 -6.86
C TRP A 124 2.15 -12.24 -5.59
N ILE A 125 1.20 -13.11 -5.23
CA ILE A 125 0.40 -13.00 -4.00
C ILE A 125 1.32 -12.89 -2.78
N ASP A 126 2.29 -13.80 -2.63
CA ASP A 126 3.23 -13.79 -1.51
C ASP A 126 4.05 -12.50 -1.45
N THR A 127 4.51 -12.00 -2.61
CA THR A 127 5.28 -10.76 -2.68
C THR A 127 4.44 -9.55 -2.26
N VAL A 128 3.18 -9.45 -2.70
CA VAL A 128 2.29 -8.34 -2.31
C VAL A 128 1.90 -8.43 -0.84
N ALA A 129 1.66 -9.64 -0.32
CA ALA A 129 1.33 -9.85 1.08
C ALA A 129 2.50 -9.49 2.01
N ARG A 130 3.75 -9.73 1.56
CA ARG A 130 4.97 -9.32 2.30
C ARG A 130 5.25 -7.81 2.28
N ASP A 131 4.86 -7.09 1.23
CA ASP A 131 5.11 -5.64 1.14
C ASP A 131 4.26 -4.85 2.17
N GLY A 132 3.09 -5.36 2.55
CA GLY A 132 2.29 -4.82 3.67
C GLY A 132 1.72 -3.41 3.46
N ARG A 133 1.97 -2.76 2.32
CA ARG A 133 1.56 -1.38 1.99
C ARG A 133 0.11 -1.25 1.51
N VAL A 134 -0.78 -2.12 1.98
CA VAL A 134 -2.12 -2.26 1.45
C VAL A 134 -3.14 -1.49 2.30
N VAL A 135 -3.94 -0.62 1.67
CA VAL A 135 -5.11 0.00 2.30
C VAL A 135 -6.31 -0.95 2.14
N PRO A 136 -6.82 -1.60 3.21
CA PRO A 136 -7.79 -2.70 3.08
C PRO A 136 -9.09 -2.30 2.37
N ALA A 137 -9.57 -1.07 2.58
CA ALA A 137 -10.82 -0.60 1.97
C ALA A 137 -10.75 -0.51 0.43
N LEU A 138 -9.60 -0.16 -0.13
CA LEU A 138 -9.41 0.07 -1.57
C LEU A 138 -8.84 -1.15 -2.30
N PHE A 139 -8.23 -2.07 -1.55
CA PHE A 139 -7.50 -3.20 -2.12
C PHE A 139 -8.36 -4.16 -2.95
N PRO A 140 -9.61 -4.52 -2.57
CA PRO A 140 -10.44 -5.41 -3.39
C PRO A 140 -10.74 -4.86 -4.79
N ALA A 141 -10.95 -3.55 -4.92
CA ALA A 141 -11.15 -2.93 -6.23
C ALA A 141 -9.85 -2.92 -7.04
N LEU A 142 -8.72 -2.63 -6.39
CA LEU A 142 -7.40 -2.63 -7.00
C LEU A 142 -6.99 -4.03 -7.49
N ALA A 143 -7.21 -5.06 -6.68
CA ALA A 143 -6.93 -6.46 -7.00
C ALA A 143 -7.72 -6.93 -8.22
N ARG A 144 -9.03 -6.64 -8.27
CA ARG A 144 -9.87 -6.96 -9.44
C ARG A 144 -9.38 -6.28 -10.71
N ARG A 145 -9.04 -4.98 -10.63
CA ARG A 145 -8.50 -4.23 -11.79
C ARG A 145 -7.16 -4.80 -12.24
N ALA A 146 -6.27 -5.14 -11.31
CA ALA A 146 -4.98 -5.76 -11.63
C ALA A 146 -5.17 -7.11 -12.32
N ALA A 147 -6.05 -7.97 -11.80
CA ALA A 147 -6.36 -9.27 -12.40
C ALA A 147 -6.95 -9.13 -13.82
N ALA A 148 -7.93 -8.25 -14.02
CA ALA A 148 -8.53 -8.00 -15.32
C ALA A 148 -7.51 -7.46 -16.35
N ILE A 149 -6.58 -6.60 -15.92
CA ILE A 149 -5.49 -6.13 -16.79
C ILE A 149 -4.56 -7.29 -17.12
N LEU A 150 -4.17 -8.11 -16.14
CA LEU A 150 -3.32 -9.29 -16.38
C LEU A 150 -3.98 -10.27 -17.36
N ALA A 151 -5.29 -10.46 -17.30
CA ALA A 151 -6.07 -11.29 -18.22
C ALA A 151 -6.02 -10.78 -19.68
N ALA A 152 -5.90 -9.46 -19.87
CA ALA A 152 -5.79 -8.86 -21.19
C ALA A 152 -4.36 -8.93 -21.77
N LEU A 153 -3.34 -9.08 -20.91
CA LEU A 153 -1.93 -9.07 -21.29
C LEU A 153 -1.44 -10.44 -21.78
N HIS A 154 -0.34 -10.40 -22.54
CA HIS A 154 0.41 -11.58 -22.91
C HIS A 154 1.42 -11.96 -21.81
N LEU A 155 1.13 -13.05 -21.09
CA LEU A 155 1.92 -13.50 -19.94
C LEU A 155 2.69 -14.81 -20.19
N GLU A 156 2.65 -15.35 -21.40
CA GLU A 156 3.34 -16.59 -21.77
C GLU A 156 4.81 -16.31 -22.14
N PRO A 157 5.79 -16.86 -21.40
CA PRO A 157 7.20 -16.66 -21.71
C PRO A 157 7.60 -17.28 -23.06
N GLY A 158 8.45 -16.59 -23.80
CA GLY A 158 9.08 -17.17 -25.00
C GLY A 158 8.22 -17.13 -26.27
N SER A 159 7.01 -16.59 -26.21
CA SER A 159 6.20 -16.30 -27.41
C SER A 159 5.97 -14.80 -27.58
N PRO A 160 5.84 -14.29 -28.83
CA PRO A 160 5.49 -12.90 -29.04
C PRO A 160 3.98 -12.69 -28.84
N PRO A 161 3.55 -11.50 -28.38
CA PRO A 161 2.13 -11.17 -28.27
C PRO A 161 1.48 -11.16 -29.67
N GLY A 162 0.34 -11.85 -29.81
CA GLY A 162 -0.41 -11.88 -31.07
C GLY A 162 -1.09 -10.56 -31.44
N ARG A 163 -1.24 -9.64 -30.49
CA ARG A 163 -1.77 -8.29 -30.70
C ARG A 163 -1.10 -7.28 -29.76
N MET A 164 -1.07 -6.03 -30.20
CA MET A 164 -0.62 -4.90 -29.40
C MET A 164 -1.81 -4.08 -28.91
N LEU A 165 -1.98 -4.00 -27.59
CA LEU A 165 -2.96 -3.16 -26.90
C LEU A 165 -2.40 -1.77 -26.64
N ASP A 166 -3.26 -0.75 -26.71
CA ASP A 166 -2.94 0.56 -26.18
C ASP A 166 -3.13 0.55 -24.65
N ARG A 167 -2.08 0.91 -23.91
CA ARG A 167 -2.08 0.90 -22.46
C ARG A 167 -3.06 1.92 -21.86
N ALA A 168 -3.24 3.08 -22.49
CA ALA A 168 -4.17 4.09 -22.02
C ALA A 168 -5.62 3.64 -22.22
N GLU A 169 -5.94 3.00 -23.36
CA GLU A 169 -7.27 2.42 -23.61
C GLU A 169 -7.58 1.29 -22.63
N LEU A 170 -6.60 0.41 -22.38
CA LEU A 170 -6.71 -0.66 -21.38
C LEU A 170 -6.92 -0.09 -19.97
N ALA A 171 -6.17 0.95 -19.59
CA ALA A 171 -6.32 1.61 -18.30
C ALA A 171 -7.70 2.30 -18.17
N ALA A 172 -8.16 3.00 -19.22
CA ALA A 172 -9.45 3.67 -19.23
C ALA A 172 -10.61 2.67 -19.10
N SER A 173 -10.57 1.57 -19.86
CA SER A 173 -11.62 0.53 -19.84
C SER A 173 -11.74 -0.20 -18.51
N VAL A 174 -10.63 -0.50 -17.83
CA VAL A 174 -10.65 -1.30 -16.59
C VAL A 174 -10.68 -0.42 -15.33
N ALA A 175 -9.94 0.68 -15.32
CA ALA A 175 -9.74 1.51 -14.13
C ALA A 175 -10.47 2.87 -14.19
N GLY A 176 -11.11 3.20 -15.32
CA GLY A 176 -11.82 4.47 -15.51
C GLY A 176 -10.89 5.67 -15.70
N SER A 177 -9.58 5.45 -15.87
CA SER A 177 -8.59 6.50 -16.09
C SER A 177 -7.48 6.00 -17.00
N ALA A 178 -7.20 6.74 -18.08
CA ALA A 178 -6.12 6.46 -19.02
C ALA A 178 -4.73 6.43 -18.37
N HIS A 179 -4.56 7.13 -17.25
CA HIS A 179 -3.31 7.26 -16.51
C HIS A 179 -3.11 6.18 -15.44
N ALA A 180 -4.09 5.30 -15.21
CA ALA A 180 -4.02 4.32 -14.13
C ALA A 180 -2.89 3.29 -14.27
N LEU A 181 -2.30 3.18 -15.47
CA LEU A 181 -1.17 2.32 -15.79
C LEU A 181 0.17 3.08 -15.99
N ASP A 182 0.22 4.35 -15.58
CA ASP A 182 1.46 5.13 -15.56
C ASP A 182 2.36 4.72 -14.38
N GLY A 183 3.68 4.95 -14.52
CA GLY A 183 4.70 4.30 -13.68
C GLY A 183 4.67 4.63 -12.19
N ASP A 184 4.02 5.72 -11.81
CA ASP A 184 3.86 6.18 -10.43
C ASP A 184 2.63 5.55 -9.73
N GLN A 185 1.70 4.98 -10.50
CA GLN A 185 0.46 4.43 -9.97
C GLN A 185 0.67 3.05 -9.33
N LEU A 186 0.01 2.83 -8.18
CA LEU A 186 0.06 1.55 -7.48
C LEU A 186 -0.47 0.39 -8.36
N LEU A 187 -1.52 0.65 -9.15
CA LEU A 187 -2.07 -0.35 -10.08
C LEU A 187 -1.03 -0.78 -11.13
N ALA A 188 -0.33 0.18 -11.75
CA ALA A 188 0.73 -0.12 -12.72
C ALA A 188 1.85 -0.96 -12.10
N ARG A 189 2.27 -0.62 -10.87
CA ARG A 189 3.30 -1.36 -10.13
C ARG A 189 2.88 -2.80 -9.86
N LEU A 190 1.65 -3.03 -9.41
CA LEU A 190 1.13 -4.37 -9.13
C LEU A 190 1.10 -5.24 -10.40
N VAL A 191 0.62 -4.68 -11.52
CA VAL A 191 0.57 -5.38 -12.81
C VAL A 191 1.98 -5.68 -13.32
N LEU A 192 2.89 -4.72 -13.27
CA LEU A 192 4.29 -4.92 -13.70
C LEU A 192 5.02 -5.95 -12.84
N GLN A 193 4.72 -6.02 -11.54
CA GLN A 193 5.30 -7.04 -10.66
C GLN A 193 4.83 -8.44 -11.03
N ALA A 194 3.53 -8.64 -11.27
CA ALA A 194 2.99 -9.91 -11.76
C ALA A 194 3.56 -10.27 -13.13
N ALA A 195 3.60 -9.32 -14.06
CA ALA A 195 4.13 -9.52 -15.40
C ALA A 195 5.62 -9.90 -15.39
N ALA A 196 6.43 -9.27 -14.54
CA ALA A 196 7.84 -9.60 -14.38
C ALA A 196 8.03 -11.04 -13.88
N LEU A 197 7.21 -11.46 -12.91
CA LEU A 197 7.20 -12.84 -12.41
C LEU A 197 6.75 -13.84 -13.47
N ALA A 198 5.71 -13.51 -14.24
CA ALA A 198 5.22 -14.33 -15.34
C ALA A 198 6.30 -14.57 -16.38
N HIS A 199 7.02 -13.51 -16.77
CA HIS A 199 8.12 -13.56 -17.75
C HIS A 199 9.47 -14.00 -17.16
N GLY A 200 9.53 -14.34 -15.86
CA GLY A 200 10.76 -14.77 -15.19
C GLY A 200 11.88 -13.71 -15.19
N CYS A 201 11.54 -12.42 -15.20
CA CYS A 201 12.51 -11.32 -15.27
C CYS A 201 12.50 -10.45 -14.00
N PRO A 202 13.58 -9.71 -13.72
CA PRO A 202 13.61 -8.80 -12.58
C PRO A 202 12.56 -7.69 -12.71
N PHE A 203 12.11 -7.16 -11.56
CA PHE A 203 11.23 -6.00 -11.53
C PHE A 203 11.92 -4.77 -12.16
N PRO A 204 11.25 -4.04 -13.07
CA PRO A 204 11.87 -2.95 -13.81
C PRO A 204 12.21 -1.75 -12.90
N ARG A 205 13.43 -1.23 -13.02
CA ARG A 205 13.97 -0.12 -12.21
C ARG A 205 14.04 1.20 -12.97
N SER A 206 13.85 1.18 -14.28
CA SER A 206 13.88 2.36 -15.16
C SER A 206 12.63 2.47 -16.03
N ASP A 207 12.34 3.67 -16.57
CA ASP A 207 11.25 3.86 -17.54
C ASP A 207 11.43 2.99 -18.79
N ALA A 208 12.67 2.85 -19.26
CA ALA A 208 13.01 2.01 -20.41
C ALA A 208 12.72 0.53 -20.16
N GLU A 209 13.08 0.02 -18.97
CA GLU A 209 12.76 -1.36 -18.56
C GLU A 209 11.25 -1.57 -18.41
N ARG A 210 10.53 -0.59 -17.85
CA ARG A 210 9.06 -0.63 -17.75
C ARG A 210 8.42 -0.69 -19.14
N ALA A 211 8.87 0.15 -20.06
CA ALA A 211 8.37 0.16 -21.44
C ALA A 211 8.72 -1.14 -22.20
N ALA A 212 9.89 -1.73 -21.94
CA ALA A 212 10.27 -3.03 -22.51
C ALA A 212 9.37 -4.17 -21.99
N LEU A 213 9.08 -4.19 -20.68
CA LEU A 213 8.21 -5.19 -20.08
C LEU A 213 6.76 -5.05 -20.60
N TRP A 214 6.23 -3.83 -20.69
CA TRP A 214 4.90 -3.61 -21.28
C TRP A 214 4.81 -4.14 -22.72
N ARG A 215 5.81 -3.84 -23.56
CA ARG A 215 5.84 -4.34 -24.94
C ARG A 215 5.89 -5.86 -25.01
N ARG A 216 6.67 -6.50 -24.13
CA ARG A 216 6.70 -7.97 -24.01
C ARG A 216 5.34 -8.53 -23.63
N CYS A 217 4.58 -7.80 -22.82
CA CYS A 217 3.20 -8.15 -22.45
C CYS A 217 2.15 -7.79 -23.51
N GLY A 218 2.56 -7.31 -24.69
CA GLY A 218 1.63 -6.90 -25.74
C GLY A 218 0.95 -5.56 -25.47
N ALA A 219 1.51 -4.68 -24.65
CA ALA A 219 1.00 -3.32 -24.42
C ALA A 219 2.01 -2.26 -24.84
N ARG A 220 1.56 -1.19 -25.49
CA ARG A 220 2.37 -0.02 -25.84
C ARG A 220 1.88 1.22 -25.12
N GLY A 221 2.77 2.18 -24.85
CA GLY A 221 2.34 3.52 -24.48
C GLY A 221 1.58 4.15 -25.65
N SER A 222 0.62 5.04 -25.36
CA SER A 222 -0.02 5.81 -26.42
C SER A 222 1.05 6.62 -27.15
N THR A 223 1.15 6.40 -28.45
CA THR A 223 1.83 7.34 -29.33
C THR A 223 1.07 8.67 -29.27
N PRO A 224 1.75 9.81 -29.11
CA PRO A 224 1.12 11.13 -29.23
C PRO A 224 0.53 11.35 -30.62
#